data_AF-A0A7C7KGX7-F1
#
_entry.id   AF-A0A7C7KGX7-F1
#
_cell.length_a   1.000
_cell.length_b   1.000
_cell.length_c   1.000
_cell.angle_alpha   90.00
_cell.angle_beta   90.00
_cell.angle_gamma   90.00
#
_symmetry.space_group_name_H-M   'P 1'
#
loop_
_entity.id
_entity.type
_entity.pdbx_description
1 polymer ?
#
loop_
_entity_poly.entity_id
_entity_poly.type
_entity_poly.pdbx_seq_one_letter_code
_entity_poly.pdbx_strand_id
1 'polypeptide(L)'
;FLFDAGLIHRIESLNAYVGCGDPSGVHGGQFLICEACGSVAEISDDRRQELVDRVERADSVREANADPSGLPPYVDGGPGIFPINAAAGAGYGEGFAGNAHRAMPGGWIPSVRYLIEELGADANQPDHNGYRPLHNAAGRGDNEMILYLISQGGDVSVVNRRGQTTADLANGPVSRIPPHLNAVTLLMGLGSKNNNNCVSC
;
A
#
# COMPACT_ATOMS: atom_id res chain seq x y z
N PHE A 1 7.46 49.38 -29.02
CA PHE A 1 7.39 49.21 -30.49
C PHE A 1 7.08 47.78 -30.91
N LEU A 2 7.98 46.80 -30.74
CA LEU A 2 7.71 45.42 -31.19
C LEU A 2 6.57 44.73 -30.42
N PHE A 3 6.39 45.07 -29.14
CA PHE A 3 5.21 44.71 -28.34
C PHE A 3 3.93 45.39 -28.85
N ASP A 4 3.98 46.70 -29.06
CA ASP A 4 2.81 47.49 -29.50
C ASP A 4 2.39 47.15 -30.95
N ALA A 5 3.33 46.64 -31.75
CA ALA A 5 3.10 46.13 -33.10
C ALA A 5 2.62 44.66 -33.13
N GLY A 6 2.46 44.01 -31.97
CA GLY A 6 2.00 42.62 -31.87
C GLY A 6 2.99 41.56 -32.34
N LEU A 7 4.28 41.91 -32.49
CA LEU A 7 5.31 41.01 -33.04
C LEU A 7 6.05 40.21 -31.97
N ILE A 8 5.83 40.51 -30.68
CA ILE A 8 6.45 39.80 -29.56
C ILE A 8 5.41 39.62 -28.46
N HIS A 9 5.28 38.38 -27.94
CA HIS A 9 4.41 38.05 -26.80
C HIS A 9 5.24 37.64 -25.58
N ARG A 10 4.77 38.03 -24.39
CA ARG A 10 5.40 37.68 -23.10
C ARG A 10 4.66 36.50 -22.46
N ILE A 11 5.40 35.45 -22.10
CA ILE A 11 4.86 34.36 -21.27
C ILE A 11 5.33 34.60 -19.83
N GLU A 12 4.43 35.09 -18.99
CA GLU A 12 4.78 35.55 -17.64
C GLU A 12 5.26 34.42 -16.73
N SER A 13 4.78 33.19 -16.94
CA SER A 13 5.18 32.01 -16.17
C SER A 13 6.59 31.49 -16.47
N LEU A 14 7.19 31.91 -17.60
CA LEU A 14 8.49 31.39 -18.07
C LEU A 14 9.53 32.49 -18.31
N ASN A 15 9.16 33.77 -18.17
CA ASN A 15 10.03 34.93 -18.48
C ASN A 15 10.69 34.85 -19.87
N ALA A 16 9.99 34.25 -20.84
CA ALA A 16 10.46 34.07 -22.22
C ALA A 16 9.64 34.92 -23.21
N TYR A 17 10.27 35.24 -24.35
CA TYR A 17 9.69 36.02 -25.44
C TYR A 17 9.76 35.23 -26.74
N VAL A 18 8.64 35.17 -27.46
CA VAL A 18 8.57 34.54 -28.79
C VAL A 18 8.23 35.62 -29.80
N GLY A 19 9.03 35.71 -30.87
CA GLY A 19 8.81 36.63 -31.98
C GLY A 19 7.90 36.01 -33.03
N CYS A 20 6.90 36.76 -33.50
CA CYS A 20 5.99 36.35 -34.58
C CYS A 20 6.26 37.15 -35.86
N GLY A 21 6.36 36.46 -37.00
CA GLY A 21 6.60 37.07 -38.32
C GLY A 21 5.34 37.50 -39.09
N ASP A 22 4.15 37.09 -38.64
CA ASP A 22 2.85 37.48 -39.24
C ASP A 22 1.82 37.75 -38.13
N PRO A 23 1.67 39.00 -37.67
CA PRO A 23 0.76 39.35 -36.57
C PRO A 23 -0.73 39.32 -36.95
N SER A 24 -1.07 39.01 -38.20
CA SER A 24 -2.47 38.98 -38.69
C SER A 24 -3.10 37.59 -38.71
N GLY A 25 -2.33 36.54 -38.44
CA GLY A 25 -2.81 35.15 -38.36
C GLY A 25 -3.32 34.72 -36.98
N VAL A 26 -4.04 33.60 -36.91
CA VAL A 26 -4.40 32.95 -35.64
C VAL A 26 -3.17 32.23 -35.10
N HIS A 27 -2.83 32.40 -33.82
CA HIS A 27 -1.63 31.79 -33.23
C HIS A 27 -2.03 30.76 -32.16
N GLY A 28 -1.70 29.48 -32.39
CA GLY A 28 -1.74 28.42 -31.39
C GLY A 28 -0.46 28.46 -30.55
N GLY A 29 -0.58 28.48 -29.22
CA GLY A 29 0.58 28.76 -28.38
C GLY A 29 0.37 28.59 -26.87
N GLN A 30 -0.49 27.66 -26.45
CA GLN A 30 -0.52 27.23 -25.06
C GLN A 30 -0.20 25.73 -25.03
N PHE A 31 0.81 25.34 -24.27
CA PHE A 31 1.26 23.95 -24.18
C PHE A 31 1.06 23.42 -22.76
N LEU A 32 0.50 22.23 -22.64
CA LEU A 32 0.42 21.48 -21.39
C LEU A 32 1.62 20.54 -21.30
N ILE A 33 2.30 20.52 -20.15
CA ILE A 33 3.43 19.64 -19.87
C ILE A 33 3.04 18.71 -18.72
N CYS A 34 3.12 17.40 -18.93
CA CYS A 34 2.90 16.42 -17.86
C CYS A 34 4.16 16.30 -17.00
N GLU A 35 4.11 16.68 -15.72
CA GLU A 35 5.27 16.62 -14.81
C GLU A 35 5.76 15.19 -14.51
N ALA A 36 4.89 14.18 -14.69
CA ALA A 36 5.25 12.78 -14.43
C ALA A 36 6.05 12.13 -15.56
N CYS A 37 5.84 12.55 -16.82
CA CYS A 37 6.46 11.89 -17.99
C CYS A 37 7.08 12.84 -19.02
N GLY A 38 6.98 14.16 -18.82
CA GLY A 38 7.58 15.17 -19.70
C GLY A 38 6.91 15.33 -21.07
N SER A 39 5.75 14.72 -21.28
CA SER A 39 5.01 14.86 -22.55
C SER A 39 4.46 16.28 -22.71
N VAL A 40 4.59 16.83 -23.92
CA VAL A 40 4.13 18.18 -24.29
C VAL A 40 2.96 18.07 -25.27
N ALA A 41 1.89 18.81 -25.04
CA ALA A 41 0.73 18.86 -25.92
C ALA A 41 0.24 20.29 -26.13
N GLU A 42 -0.09 20.64 -27.37
CA GLU A 42 -0.65 21.95 -27.71
C GLU A 42 -2.15 21.98 -27.34
N ILE A 43 -2.62 23.08 -26.76
CA ILE A 43 -4.02 23.23 -26.30
C ILE A 43 -5.02 23.20 -27.46
N SER A 44 -4.59 23.55 -28.68
CA SER A 44 -5.37 23.46 -29.92
C SER A 44 -5.26 22.11 -30.65
N ASP A 45 -4.55 21.13 -30.10
CA ASP A 45 -4.44 19.79 -30.69
C ASP A 45 -5.72 18.97 -30.42
N ASP A 46 -6.34 18.41 -31.46
CA ASP A 46 -7.50 17.50 -31.35
C ASP A 46 -7.20 16.29 -30.44
N ARG A 47 -5.91 15.98 -30.24
CA ARG A 47 -5.41 14.93 -29.34
C ARG A 47 -5.44 15.31 -27.86
N ARG A 48 -5.82 16.55 -27.51
CA ARG A 48 -5.98 16.98 -26.11
C ARG A 48 -6.95 16.08 -25.36
N GLN A 49 -8.10 15.77 -25.95
CA GLN A 49 -9.09 14.91 -25.31
C GLN A 49 -8.52 13.50 -25.11
N GLU A 50 -7.82 12.96 -26.11
CA GLU A 50 -7.15 11.65 -25.98
C GLU A 50 -6.10 11.64 -24.85
N LEU A 51 -5.37 12.75 -24.65
CA LEU A 51 -4.39 12.89 -23.57
C LEU A 51 -5.04 13.02 -22.20
N VAL A 52 -6.12 13.80 -22.07
CA VAL A 52 -6.93 13.87 -20.84
C VAL A 52 -7.46 12.48 -20.51
N ASP A 53 -8.09 11.80 -21.47
CA ASP A 53 -8.61 10.44 -21.29
C ASP A 53 -7.50 9.42 -20.94
N ARG A 54 -6.26 9.64 -21.40
CA ARG A 54 -5.10 8.81 -21.04
C ARG A 54 -4.62 9.08 -19.62
N VAL A 55 -4.60 10.34 -19.19
CA VAL A 55 -4.22 10.72 -17.82
C VAL A 55 -5.30 10.24 -16.85
N GLU A 56 -6.57 10.44 -17.14
CA GLU A 56 -7.69 9.93 -16.33
C GLU A 56 -7.70 8.40 -16.25
N ARG A 57 -7.39 7.71 -17.36
CA ARG A 57 -7.14 6.25 -17.32
C ARG A 57 -5.93 5.87 -16.49
N ALA A 58 -4.83 6.63 -16.56
CA ALA A 58 -3.65 6.36 -15.75
C ALA A 58 -3.91 6.62 -14.25
N ASP A 59 -4.65 7.67 -13.92
CA ASP A 59 -4.99 8.03 -12.54
C ASP A 59 -6.02 7.06 -11.96
N SER A 60 -7.04 6.65 -12.73
CA SER A 60 -7.96 5.59 -12.30
C SER A 60 -7.25 4.24 -12.10
N VAL A 61 -6.26 3.89 -12.93
CA VAL A 61 -5.42 2.70 -12.71
C VAL A 61 -4.54 2.84 -11.46
N ARG A 62 -4.04 4.04 -11.16
CA ARG A 62 -3.27 4.31 -9.93
C ARG A 62 -4.15 4.23 -8.69
N GLU A 63 -5.35 4.80 -8.72
CA GLU A 63 -6.34 4.70 -7.64
C GLU A 63 -6.79 3.26 -7.41
N ALA A 64 -7.04 2.51 -8.49
CA ALA A 64 -7.39 1.09 -8.40
C ALA A 64 -6.25 0.22 -7.82
N ASN A 65 -5.00 0.65 -7.98
CA ASN A 65 -3.82 -0.01 -7.42
C ASN A 65 -3.27 0.71 -6.18
N ALA A 66 -4.04 1.61 -5.57
CA ALA A 66 -3.62 2.31 -4.38
C ALA A 66 -3.42 1.31 -3.24
N ASP A 67 -2.30 1.43 -2.54
CA ASP A 67 -1.99 0.59 -1.40
C ASP A 67 -2.96 0.89 -0.24
N PRO A 68 -3.82 -0.08 0.14
CA PRO A 68 -4.82 0.15 1.18
C PRO A 68 -4.24 0.20 2.59
N SER A 69 -2.96 -0.13 2.78
CA SER A 69 -2.32 -0.16 4.11
C SER A 69 -1.96 1.22 4.66
N GLY A 70 -1.89 2.25 3.79
CA GLY A 70 -1.40 3.58 4.16
C GLY A 70 0.09 3.64 4.52
N LEU A 71 0.85 2.56 4.29
CA LEU A 71 2.30 2.53 4.53
C LEU A 71 3.06 3.22 3.40
N PRO A 72 4.22 3.85 3.70
CA PRO A 72 5.09 4.38 2.66
C PRO A 72 5.49 3.27 1.67
N PRO A 73 5.81 3.58 0.42
CA PRO A 73 6.31 2.58 -0.53
C PRO A 73 7.51 1.81 0.04
N TYR A 74 7.59 0.51 -0.25
CA TYR A 74 8.74 -0.28 0.16
C TYR A 74 9.99 0.14 -0.63
N VAL A 75 11.17 -0.08 -0.03
CA VAL A 75 12.46 0.28 -0.64
C VAL A 75 13.17 -0.99 -1.09
N ASP A 76 13.57 -1.05 -2.36
CA ASP A 76 14.37 -2.15 -2.89
C ASP A 76 15.69 -2.29 -2.11
N GLY A 77 15.99 -3.51 -1.67
CA GLY A 77 17.16 -3.80 -0.83
C GLY A 77 17.00 -3.42 0.65
N GLY A 78 15.84 -2.90 1.06
CA GLY A 78 15.51 -2.65 2.46
C GLY A 78 15.20 -3.92 3.26
N PRO A 79 14.96 -3.79 4.58
CA PRO A 79 14.57 -4.92 5.41
C PRO A 79 13.21 -5.48 4.94
N GLY A 80 13.20 -6.76 4.54
CA GLY A 80 11.97 -7.44 4.11
C GLY A 80 11.06 -7.77 5.30
N ILE A 81 11.64 -8.26 6.38
CA ILE A 81 10.93 -8.71 7.59
C ILE A 81 11.74 -8.34 8.84
N PHE A 82 11.04 -7.98 9.94
CA PHE A 82 11.66 -7.69 11.22
C PHE A 82 11.58 -8.89 12.18
N PRO A 83 12.46 -8.96 13.21
CA PRO A 83 12.48 -10.09 14.15
C PRO A 83 11.13 -10.40 14.79
N ILE A 84 10.33 -9.39 15.10
CA ILE A 84 9.01 -9.58 15.72
C ILE A 84 8.00 -10.21 14.77
N ASN A 85 8.04 -9.89 13.47
CA ASN A 85 7.16 -10.52 12.48
C ASN A 85 7.53 -12.00 12.31
N ALA A 86 8.82 -12.32 12.28
CA ALA A 86 9.31 -13.71 12.22
C ALA A 86 8.91 -14.50 13.48
N ALA A 87 9.09 -13.91 14.68
CA ALA A 87 8.68 -14.51 15.94
C ALA A 87 7.16 -14.68 16.07
N ALA A 88 6.37 -13.77 15.48
CA ALA A 88 4.92 -13.88 15.42
C ALA A 88 4.42 -14.90 14.37
N GLY A 89 5.32 -15.49 13.58
CA GLY A 89 5.02 -16.58 12.66
C GLY A 89 4.77 -16.18 11.20
N ALA A 90 5.47 -15.17 10.71
CA ALA A 90 5.44 -14.82 9.29
C ALA A 90 5.77 -16.01 8.37
N GLY A 91 5.08 -16.09 7.24
CA GLY A 91 5.22 -17.19 6.28
C GLY A 91 4.44 -18.46 6.64
N TYR A 92 3.66 -18.44 7.75
CA TYR A 92 2.80 -19.57 8.11
C TYR A 92 1.86 -19.97 6.95
N GLY A 93 1.95 -21.24 6.56
CA GLY A 93 1.15 -21.84 5.50
C GLY A 93 1.42 -21.36 4.06
N GLU A 94 2.44 -20.53 3.83
CA GLU A 94 2.93 -20.19 2.48
C GLU A 94 3.87 -21.28 1.90
N GLY A 95 4.33 -22.24 2.71
CA GLY A 95 5.17 -23.36 2.24
C GLY A 95 5.58 -24.35 3.34
N PHE A 96 6.34 -25.39 2.98
CA PHE A 96 6.82 -26.41 3.94
C PHE A 96 7.67 -25.80 5.07
N ALA A 97 8.55 -24.85 4.75
CA ALA A 97 9.38 -24.15 5.75
C ALA A 97 8.52 -23.33 6.74
N GLY A 98 7.50 -22.62 6.25
CA GLY A 98 6.55 -21.88 7.09
C GLY A 98 5.62 -22.76 7.92
N ASN A 99 5.55 -24.07 7.66
CA ASN A 99 4.74 -24.99 8.47
C ASN A 99 5.44 -25.52 9.71
N ALA A 100 6.74 -25.25 9.90
CA ALA A 100 7.48 -25.63 11.12
C ALA A 100 6.81 -25.06 12.40
N HIS A 101 6.06 -23.98 12.26
CA HIS A 101 5.25 -23.35 13.31
C HIS A 101 4.14 -24.25 13.92
N ARG A 102 3.67 -25.29 13.23
CA ARG A 102 2.55 -26.13 13.71
C ARG A 102 2.87 -27.03 14.90
N ALA A 103 4.15 -27.32 15.15
CA ALA A 103 4.52 -28.37 16.10
C ALA A 103 4.28 -27.99 17.58
N MET A 104 4.17 -26.69 17.91
CA MET A 104 4.12 -26.20 19.29
C MET A 104 3.18 -24.99 19.45
N PRO A 105 1.86 -25.21 19.67
CA PRO A 105 0.93 -24.15 20.04
C PRO A 105 1.44 -23.37 21.27
N GLY A 106 1.42 -22.04 21.21
CA GLY A 106 1.94 -21.17 22.29
C GLY A 106 3.47 -21.11 22.42
N GLY A 107 4.24 -21.98 21.76
CA GLY A 107 5.70 -22.05 21.92
C GLY A 107 6.47 -20.80 21.45
N TRP A 108 5.82 -19.89 20.75
CA TRP A 108 6.43 -18.70 20.14
C TRP A 108 6.18 -17.43 20.96
N ILE A 109 5.21 -17.44 21.88
CA ILE A 109 4.91 -16.28 22.73
C ILE A 109 6.12 -15.82 23.57
N PRO A 110 7.00 -16.70 24.10
CA PRO A 110 8.16 -16.24 24.86
C PRO A 110 9.13 -15.41 24.00
N SER A 111 9.25 -15.72 22.70
CA SER A 111 10.11 -14.96 21.79
C SER A 111 9.54 -13.56 21.53
N VAL A 112 8.23 -13.46 21.29
CA VAL A 112 7.58 -12.16 21.09
C VAL A 112 7.62 -11.33 22.39
N ARG A 113 7.40 -11.96 23.54
CA ARG A 113 7.54 -11.31 24.85
C ARG A 113 8.94 -10.75 25.05
N TYR A 114 9.98 -11.54 24.81
CA TYR A 114 11.36 -11.08 24.92
C TYR A 114 11.64 -9.88 23.99
N LEU A 115 11.17 -9.94 22.73
CA LEU A 115 11.37 -8.84 21.79
C LEU A 115 10.69 -7.55 22.25
N ILE A 116 9.46 -7.62 22.76
CA ILE A 116 8.73 -6.43 23.21
C ILE A 116 9.25 -5.95 24.57
N GLU A 117 9.30 -6.82 25.57
CA GLU A 117 9.54 -6.48 26.98
C GLU A 117 11.02 -6.13 27.22
N GLU A 118 11.96 -6.84 26.59
CA GLU A 118 13.40 -6.65 26.84
C GLU A 118 14.07 -5.78 25.78
N LEU A 119 13.65 -5.88 24.52
CA LEU A 119 14.27 -5.14 23.40
C LEU A 119 13.46 -3.93 22.91
N GLY A 120 12.25 -3.71 23.44
CA GLY A 120 11.40 -2.59 23.06
C GLY A 120 10.89 -2.67 21.61
N ALA A 121 10.72 -3.88 21.07
CA ALA A 121 10.17 -4.06 19.73
C ALA A 121 8.73 -3.54 19.64
N ASP A 122 8.41 -2.87 18.54
CA ASP A 122 7.05 -2.37 18.29
C ASP A 122 6.11 -3.53 17.91
N ALA A 123 5.06 -3.74 18.72
CA ALA A 123 3.99 -4.71 18.47
C ALA A 123 3.26 -4.46 17.14
N ASN A 124 3.39 -3.25 16.59
CA ASN A 124 2.77 -2.81 15.36
C ASN A 124 3.71 -2.80 14.14
N GLN A 125 4.97 -3.25 14.29
CA GLN A 125 5.98 -3.19 13.24
C GLN A 125 5.52 -3.88 11.93
N PRO A 126 5.29 -3.14 10.84
CA PRO A 126 4.96 -3.75 9.56
C PRO A 126 6.20 -4.34 8.89
N ASP A 127 6.02 -5.44 8.17
CA ASP A 127 6.98 -5.95 7.19
C ASP A 127 6.79 -5.25 5.82
N HIS A 128 7.59 -5.63 4.83
CA HIS A 128 7.54 -5.03 3.50
C HIS A 128 6.19 -5.17 2.77
N ASN A 129 5.41 -6.20 3.08
CA ASN A 129 4.07 -6.46 2.55
C ASN A 129 2.96 -5.86 3.43
N GLY A 130 3.33 -5.11 4.47
CA GLY A 130 2.40 -4.51 5.42
C GLY A 130 1.81 -5.51 6.42
N TYR A 131 2.33 -6.74 6.51
CA TYR A 131 1.96 -7.65 7.58
C TYR A 131 2.52 -7.15 8.89
N ARG A 132 1.72 -7.24 9.93
CA ARG A 132 2.07 -6.88 11.30
C ARG A 132 2.06 -8.14 12.16
N PRO A 133 2.69 -8.16 13.34
CA PRO A 133 2.69 -9.32 14.21
C PRO A 133 1.29 -9.91 14.42
N LEU A 134 0.27 -9.06 14.53
CA LEU A 134 -1.12 -9.48 14.71
C LEU A 134 -1.70 -10.22 13.48
N HIS A 135 -1.34 -9.81 12.26
CA HIS A 135 -1.71 -10.55 11.05
C HIS A 135 -1.11 -11.97 11.05
N ASN A 136 0.14 -12.10 11.48
CA ASN A 136 0.84 -13.39 11.52
C ASN A 136 0.25 -14.32 12.59
N ALA A 137 -0.02 -13.78 13.78
CA ALA A 137 -0.69 -14.52 14.85
C ALA A 137 -2.10 -14.98 14.44
N ALA A 138 -2.86 -14.12 13.74
CA ALA A 138 -4.17 -14.44 13.20
C ALA A 138 -4.12 -15.57 12.17
N GLY A 139 -3.17 -15.52 11.23
CA GLY A 139 -2.95 -16.56 10.22
C GLY A 139 -2.69 -17.95 10.80
N ARG A 140 -2.20 -18.01 12.05
CA ARG A 140 -1.93 -19.24 12.81
C ARG A 140 -3.08 -19.67 13.73
N GLY A 141 -4.09 -18.83 13.91
CA GLY A 141 -5.13 -19.03 14.93
C GLY A 141 -4.59 -18.98 16.36
N ASP A 142 -3.49 -18.26 16.58
CA ASP A 142 -2.79 -18.19 17.87
C ASP A 142 -3.45 -17.16 18.79
N ASN A 143 -4.58 -17.54 19.39
CA ASN A 143 -5.40 -16.63 20.21
C ASN A 143 -4.65 -16.03 21.40
N GLU A 144 -3.72 -16.78 22.00
CA GLU A 144 -2.92 -16.28 23.12
C GLU A 144 -1.97 -15.17 22.66
N MET A 145 -1.28 -15.39 21.54
CA MET A 145 -0.43 -14.37 20.91
C MET A 145 -1.25 -13.14 20.47
N ILE A 146 -2.43 -13.34 19.90
CA ILE A 146 -3.35 -12.26 19.52
C ILE A 146 -3.66 -11.38 20.73
N LEU A 147 -4.15 -11.99 21.83
CA LEU A 147 -4.50 -11.26 23.04
C LEU A 147 -3.30 -10.54 23.66
N TYR A 148 -2.12 -11.18 23.64
CA TYR A 148 -0.90 -10.57 24.12
C TYR A 148 -0.50 -9.34 23.29
N LEU A 149 -0.43 -9.46 21.96
CA LEU A 149 -0.10 -8.33 21.08
C LEU A 149 -1.07 -7.16 21.25
N ILE A 150 -2.37 -7.43 21.41
CA ILE A 150 -3.38 -6.40 21.73
C ILE A 150 -3.08 -5.74 23.08
N SER A 151 -2.71 -6.52 24.10
CA SER A 151 -2.33 -5.97 25.42
C SER A 151 -1.10 -5.05 25.35
N GLN A 152 -0.25 -5.24 24.34
CA GLN A 152 0.93 -4.40 24.06
C GLN A 152 0.62 -3.24 23.09
N GLY A 153 -0.66 -2.93 22.84
CA GLY A 153 -1.07 -1.83 21.97
C GLY A 153 -1.12 -2.17 20.48
N GLY A 154 -1.13 -3.46 20.13
CA GLY A 154 -1.35 -3.91 18.75
C GLY A 154 -2.67 -3.40 18.18
N ASP A 155 -2.62 -2.82 16.98
CA ASP A 155 -3.79 -2.31 16.28
C ASP A 155 -4.46 -3.44 15.48
N VAL A 156 -5.71 -3.75 15.83
CA VAL A 156 -6.52 -4.80 15.20
C VAL A 156 -7.15 -4.36 13.88
N SER A 157 -7.26 -3.05 13.64
CA SER A 157 -7.94 -2.45 12.50
C SER A 157 -7.07 -2.35 11.24
N VAL A 158 -5.80 -2.70 11.37
CA VAL A 158 -4.78 -2.65 10.33
C VAL A 158 -5.14 -3.52 9.12
N VAL A 159 -4.67 -3.04 7.96
CA VAL A 159 -4.81 -3.72 6.68
C VAL A 159 -3.43 -3.80 6.03
N ASN A 160 -3.05 -4.95 5.49
CA ASN A 160 -1.79 -5.11 4.76
C ASN A 160 -1.88 -4.56 3.32
N ARG A 161 -0.79 -4.59 2.57
CA ARG A 161 -0.78 -4.07 1.18
C ARG A 161 -1.68 -4.85 0.21
N ARG A 162 -2.11 -6.06 0.59
CA ARG A 162 -3.10 -6.88 -0.15
C ARG A 162 -4.55 -6.56 0.20
N GLY A 163 -4.79 -5.58 1.07
CA GLY A 163 -6.15 -5.26 1.53
C GLY A 163 -6.71 -6.24 2.56
N GLN A 164 -5.87 -7.11 3.14
CA GLN A 164 -6.31 -8.12 4.10
C GLN A 164 -6.20 -7.57 5.52
N THR A 165 -7.27 -7.79 6.28
CA THR A 165 -7.38 -7.48 7.71
C THR A 165 -6.82 -8.61 8.57
N THR A 166 -6.67 -8.38 9.87
CA THR A 166 -6.28 -9.45 10.80
C THR A 166 -7.32 -10.60 10.81
N ALA A 167 -8.63 -10.31 10.77
CA ALA A 167 -9.65 -11.36 10.69
C ALA A 167 -9.63 -12.12 9.36
N ASP A 168 -9.30 -11.48 8.23
CA ASP A 168 -9.13 -12.19 6.94
C ASP A 168 -8.00 -13.22 7.02
N LEU A 169 -6.92 -12.89 7.73
CA LEU A 169 -5.80 -13.79 7.94
C LEU A 169 -6.20 -15.01 8.77
N ALA A 170 -7.06 -14.86 9.77
CA ALA A 170 -7.63 -15.99 10.50
C ALA A 170 -8.64 -16.80 9.66
N ASN A 171 -9.28 -16.18 8.66
CA ASN A 171 -10.34 -16.78 7.85
C ASN A 171 -9.81 -17.53 6.60
N GLY A 172 -8.61 -18.10 6.66
CA GLY A 172 -8.06 -18.92 5.57
C GLY A 172 -7.73 -18.12 4.29
N PRO A 173 -6.76 -17.20 4.33
CA PRO A 173 -6.38 -16.34 3.20
C PRO A 173 -5.64 -17.10 2.08
N VAL A 174 -5.26 -18.36 2.32
CA VAL A 174 -4.56 -19.24 1.37
C VAL A 174 -5.22 -20.62 1.39
N SER A 175 -5.33 -21.27 0.22
CA SER A 175 -6.13 -22.49 0.04
C SER A 175 -5.75 -23.68 0.94
N ARG A 176 -4.55 -23.68 1.54
CA ARG A 176 -4.00 -24.82 2.28
C ARG A 176 -4.21 -24.74 3.79
N ILE A 177 -4.76 -23.64 4.31
CA ILE A 177 -4.99 -23.43 5.74
C ILE A 177 -6.49 -23.32 5.98
N PRO A 178 -7.13 -24.22 6.74
CA PRO A 178 -8.54 -24.07 7.08
C PRO A 178 -8.76 -22.84 7.96
N PRO A 179 -9.95 -22.22 7.95
CA PRO A 179 -10.23 -21.07 8.79
C PRO A 179 -10.10 -21.39 10.29
N HIS A 180 -9.49 -20.47 11.02
CA HIS A 180 -9.39 -20.50 12.48
C HIS A 180 -10.60 -19.79 13.10
N LEU A 181 -11.77 -20.46 13.14
CA LEU A 181 -13.05 -19.85 13.52
C LEU A 181 -13.03 -19.13 14.89
N ASN A 182 -12.31 -19.68 15.87
CA ASN A 182 -12.16 -19.03 17.18
C ASN A 182 -11.36 -17.71 17.07
N ALA A 183 -10.30 -17.68 16.25
CA ALA A 183 -9.51 -16.48 16.01
C ALA A 183 -10.28 -15.45 15.19
N VAL A 184 -11.05 -15.89 14.19
CA VAL A 184 -11.97 -15.02 13.42
C VAL A 184 -12.95 -14.35 14.38
N THR A 185 -13.62 -15.13 15.23
CA THR A 185 -14.60 -14.61 16.20
C THR A 185 -13.95 -13.64 17.20
N LEU A 186 -12.76 -13.99 17.70
CA LEU A 186 -11.99 -13.14 18.60
C LEU A 186 -11.65 -11.80 17.96
N LEU A 187 -11.04 -11.81 16.76
CA LEU A 187 -10.60 -10.60 16.07
C LEU A 187 -11.79 -9.72 15.65
N MET A 188 -12.90 -10.32 15.22
CA MET A 188 -14.14 -9.58 14.97
C MET A 188 -14.69 -8.94 16.25
N GLY A 189 -14.68 -9.66 17.37
CA GLY A 189 -15.08 -9.12 18.68
C GLY A 189 -14.18 -7.99 19.17
N LEU A 190 -12.91 -7.97 18.74
CA LEU A 190 -11.95 -6.91 19.01
C LEU A 190 -12.05 -5.73 18.04
N GLY A 191 -12.82 -5.84 16.95
CA GLY A 191 -13.08 -4.75 16.00
C GLY A 191 -12.43 -4.91 14.62
N SER A 192 -11.76 -6.04 14.33
CA SER A 192 -11.33 -6.32 12.96
C SER A 192 -12.53 -6.62 12.07
N LYS A 193 -12.61 -5.94 10.92
CA LYS A 193 -13.53 -6.32 9.85
C LYS A 193 -13.11 -7.68 9.28
N ASN A 194 -14.07 -8.54 8.93
CA ASN A 194 -13.84 -9.73 8.12
C ASN A 194 -14.46 -9.48 6.73
N ASN A 195 -13.66 -9.52 5.69
CA ASN A 195 -14.10 -9.28 4.31
C ASN A 195 -14.74 -10.53 3.68
N ASN A 196 -14.76 -11.68 4.37
CA ASN A 196 -15.34 -12.95 3.95
C ASN A 196 -14.72 -13.53 2.66
N ASN A 197 -13.46 -13.22 2.38
CA ASN A 197 -12.72 -13.68 1.20
C ASN A 197 -11.93 -14.98 1.46
N CYS A 198 -12.52 -15.92 2.20
CA CYS A 198 -11.89 -17.21 2.50
C CYS A 198 -11.58 -17.98 1.21
N VAL A 199 -10.35 -18.48 1.06
CA VAL A 199 -9.88 -19.19 -0.15
C VAL A 199 -9.83 -20.72 0.07
N SER A 200 -9.92 -21.16 1.32
CA SER A 200 -9.96 -22.57 1.73
C SER A 200 -11.37 -23.10 2.02
N CYS A 201 -12.35 -22.20 1.98
CA CYS A 201 -13.77 -22.50 1.95
C CYS A 201 -14.17 -22.76 0.48
#